data_AF-A0A2P4R5I7-F1
#
_entry.id   AF-A0A2P4R5I7-F1
#
_cell.length_a   1.000
_cell.length_b   1.000
_cell.length_c   1.000
_cell.angle_alpha   90.00
_cell.angle_beta   90.00
_cell.angle_gamma   90.00
#
_symmetry.space_group_name_H-M   'P 1'
#
loop_
_entity.id
_entity.type
_entity.pdbx_description
1 polymer ?
#
loop_
_entity_poly.entity_id
_entity_poly.type
_entity_poly.pdbx_seq_one_letter_code
_entity_poly.pdbx_strand_id
1 'polypeptide(L)'
;MINRVVLVGRLTRDPELRYTANGAAVASFTVAVNRQFTNSQGEREADFIGCTIWRKAAENFVNFTKKGSLVGIDGRIQTSSYDNQQGQRVYRTDVIVENFSLLESRAESERRDSGSGNSNQASNYNNNSNQSNQSPFGNTNSNNNSYGNNSANNNSNYNNSNNNSNNNNQSNNSNSNNNGDPFADKSKPIDISDDDLPF
;
A
#
# COMPACT_ATOMS: atom_id res chain seq x y z
N MET A 1 -20.16 -20.20 18.32
CA MET A 1 -20.19 -20.03 16.85
C MET A 1 -19.02 -19.15 16.43
N ILE A 2 -18.52 -19.28 15.21
CA ILE A 2 -17.32 -18.55 14.74
C ILE A 2 -17.76 -17.24 14.08
N ASN A 3 -17.16 -16.12 14.51
CA ASN A 3 -17.27 -14.80 13.88
C ASN A 3 -15.90 -14.12 14.03
N ARG A 4 -15.16 -13.99 12.92
CA ARG A 4 -13.84 -13.39 12.87
C ARG A 4 -13.69 -12.58 11.59
N VAL A 5 -13.09 -11.41 11.70
CA VAL A 5 -12.75 -10.52 10.58
C VAL A 5 -11.29 -10.12 10.70
N VAL A 6 -10.56 -10.30 9.60
CA VAL A 6 -9.17 -9.86 9.47
C VAL A 6 -9.08 -8.94 8.26
N LEU A 7 -8.59 -7.72 8.47
CA LEU A 7 -8.47 -6.71 7.42
C LEU A 7 -7.04 -6.17 7.39
N VAL A 8 -6.58 -5.82 6.19
CA VAL A 8 -5.37 -5.02 5.99
C VAL A 8 -5.73 -3.87 5.08
N GLY A 9 -5.48 -2.64 5.53
CA GLY A 9 -5.86 -1.46 4.78
C GLY A 9 -5.34 -0.18 5.40
N ARG A 10 -5.77 0.96 4.86
CA ARG A 10 -5.33 2.29 5.30
C ARG A 10 -6.46 3.07 5.93
N LEU A 11 -6.16 3.84 6.98
CA LEU A 11 -7.14 4.75 7.55
C LEU A 11 -7.50 5.84 6.54
N THR A 12 -8.79 6.11 6.35
CA THR A 12 -9.25 7.18 5.44
C THR A 12 -9.17 8.58 6.05
N ARG A 13 -9.17 8.64 7.38
CA ARG A 13 -9.12 9.85 8.21
C ARG A 13 -8.51 9.51 9.57
N ASP A 14 -8.19 10.53 10.34
CA ASP A 14 -7.70 10.34 11.71
C ASP A 14 -8.78 9.64 12.57
N PRO A 15 -8.39 8.71 13.46
CA PRO A 15 -9.34 8.02 14.32
C PRO A 15 -9.96 8.97 15.36
N GLU A 16 -11.27 8.88 15.54
CA GLU A 16 -12.01 9.73 16.47
C GLU A 16 -12.07 9.06 17.86
N LEU A 17 -11.30 9.57 18.83
CA LEU A 17 -11.34 9.11 20.22
C LEU A 17 -12.46 9.82 21.01
N ARG A 18 -13.28 9.05 21.72
CA ARG A 18 -14.31 9.53 22.64
C ARG A 18 -14.26 8.74 23.94
N TYR A 19 -14.82 9.32 25.00
CA TYR A 19 -15.02 8.64 26.27
C TYR A 19 -16.51 8.48 26.53
N THR A 20 -16.90 7.27 26.94
CA THR A 20 -18.28 6.99 27.38
C THR A 20 -18.58 7.67 28.72
N ALA A 21 -19.86 7.76 29.10
CA ALA A 21 -20.27 8.28 30.41
C ALA A 21 -19.61 7.54 31.60
N ASN A 22 -19.26 6.27 31.40
CA ASN A 22 -18.58 5.44 32.40
C ASN A 22 -17.04 5.56 32.33
N GLY A 23 -16.51 6.52 31.56
CA GLY A 23 -15.06 6.77 31.42
C GLY A 23 -14.31 5.77 30.52
N ALA A 24 -14.98 4.82 29.87
CA ALA A 24 -14.31 3.91 28.94
C ALA A 24 -14.01 4.61 27.60
N ALA A 25 -12.75 4.57 27.17
CA ALA A 25 -12.31 5.04 25.86
C ALA A 25 -12.92 4.21 24.72
N VAL A 26 -13.30 4.88 23.64
CA VAL A 26 -13.77 4.27 22.39
C VAL A 26 -13.23 5.08 21.22
N ALA A 27 -12.61 4.41 20.24
CA ALA A 27 -12.18 5.05 19.01
C ALA A 27 -12.93 4.48 17.81
N SER A 28 -13.38 5.37 16.93
CA SER A 28 -14.09 5.04 15.69
C SER A 28 -13.26 5.48 14.49
N PHE A 29 -13.10 4.60 13.51
CA PHE A 29 -12.32 4.87 12.31
C PHE A 29 -12.81 4.05 11.11
N THR A 30 -12.34 4.40 9.93
CA THR A 30 -12.70 3.70 8.68
C THR A 30 -11.43 3.25 7.98
N VAL A 31 -11.40 1.96 7.62
CA VAL A 31 -10.29 1.35 6.89
C VAL A 31 -10.70 1.18 5.43
N ALA A 32 -9.91 1.75 4.52
CA ALA A 32 -10.00 1.45 3.10
C ALA A 32 -9.21 0.17 2.79
N VAL A 33 -9.92 -0.84 2.28
CA VAL A 33 -9.36 -2.14 1.90
C VAL A 33 -9.49 -2.27 0.39
N ASN A 34 -8.35 -2.27 -0.31
CA ASN A 34 -8.35 -2.42 -1.76
C ASN A 34 -8.79 -3.84 -2.15
N ARG A 35 -9.65 -3.94 -3.15
CA ARG A 35 -10.03 -5.23 -3.73
C ARG A 35 -8.86 -5.82 -4.53
N GLN A 36 -8.82 -7.15 -4.57
CA GLN A 36 -7.74 -7.87 -5.27
C GLN A 36 -7.86 -7.79 -6.81
N PHE A 37 -9.06 -7.49 -7.32
CA PHE A 37 -9.38 -7.40 -8.74
C PHE A 37 -9.69 -5.95 -9.16
N THR A 38 -9.59 -5.68 -10.46
CA THR A 38 -10.01 -4.42 -11.09
C THR A 38 -11.43 -4.53 -11.63
N ASN A 39 -12.13 -3.40 -11.73
CA ASN A 39 -13.45 -3.34 -12.39
C ASN A 39 -13.31 -3.44 -13.93
N SER A 40 -14.44 -3.37 -14.64
CA SER A 40 -14.49 -3.44 -16.11
C SER A 40 -13.75 -2.30 -16.82
N GLN A 41 -13.44 -1.21 -16.10
CA GLN A 41 -12.68 -0.06 -16.59
C GLN A 41 -11.17 -0.18 -16.29
N GLY A 42 -10.74 -1.25 -15.61
CA GLY A 42 -9.35 -1.47 -15.24
C GLY A 42 -8.92 -0.77 -13.95
N GLU A 43 -9.85 -0.19 -13.19
CA GLU A 43 -9.56 0.53 -11.94
C GLU A 43 -9.68 -0.38 -10.72
N ARG A 44 -8.84 -0.17 -9.69
CA ARG A 44 -8.98 -0.87 -8.41
C ARG A 44 -9.89 -0.09 -7.47
N GLU A 45 -10.96 -0.73 -7.06
CA GLU A 45 -11.88 -0.20 -6.06
C GLU A 45 -11.45 -0.58 -4.64
N ALA A 46 -11.94 0.18 -3.65
CA ALA A 46 -11.71 -0.06 -2.24
C ALA A 46 -13.03 -0.16 -1.49
N ASP A 47 -13.09 -1.07 -0.52
CA ASP A 47 -14.18 -1.16 0.44
C ASP A 47 -13.86 -0.33 1.68
N PHE A 48 -14.85 0.38 2.20
CA PHE A 48 -14.70 1.29 3.34
C PHE A 48 -15.37 0.68 4.57
N ILE A 49 -14.57 0.12 5.46
CA ILE A 49 -15.07 -0.66 6.59
C ILE A 49 -15.00 0.16 7.88
N GLY A 50 -16.16 0.39 8.50
CA GLY A 50 -16.27 1.00 9.82
C GLY A 50 -15.72 0.07 10.91
N CYS A 51 -14.83 0.60 11.75
CA CYS A 51 -14.19 -0.11 12.83
C CYS A 51 -14.37 0.64 14.15
N THR A 52 -14.61 -0.11 15.24
CA THR A 52 -14.68 0.42 16.60
C THR A 52 -13.74 -0.36 17.51
N ILE A 53 -12.87 0.34 18.23
CA ILE A 53 -11.94 -0.23 19.21
C ILE A 53 -12.18 0.40 20.59
N TRP A 54 -11.94 -0.34 21.66
CA TRP A 54 -12.31 0.04 23.01
C TRP A 54 -11.14 0.08 23.99
N ARG A 55 -11.33 0.80 25.10
CA ARG A 55 -10.45 0.86 26.27
C ARG A 55 -9.02 1.28 25.89
N LYS A 56 -8.02 0.74 26.59
CA LYS A 56 -6.59 1.04 26.35
C LYS A 56 -6.16 0.80 24.91
N ALA A 57 -6.74 -0.18 24.22
CA ALA A 57 -6.42 -0.44 22.82
C ALA A 57 -6.84 0.74 21.91
N ALA A 58 -7.95 1.42 22.25
CA ALA A 58 -8.39 2.62 21.54
C ALA A 58 -7.43 3.79 21.70
N GLU A 59 -6.98 4.05 22.92
CA GLU A 59 -6.01 5.11 23.21
C GLU A 59 -4.69 4.85 22.49
N ASN A 60 -4.18 3.61 22.58
CA ASN A 60 -2.99 3.20 21.85
C ASN A 60 -3.16 3.37 20.33
N PHE A 61 -4.28 2.93 19.79
CA PHE A 61 -4.53 3.03 18.35
C PHE A 61 -4.48 4.47 17.86
N VAL A 62 -5.14 5.40 18.56
CA VAL A 62 -5.15 6.83 18.22
C VAL A 62 -3.77 7.46 18.39
N ASN A 63 -3.00 7.06 19.40
CA ASN A 63 -1.65 7.58 19.62
C ASN A 63 -0.64 7.15 18.55
N PHE A 64 -0.86 6.00 17.89
CA PHE A 64 0.08 5.43 16.92
C PHE A 64 -0.41 5.46 15.47
N THR A 65 -1.62 5.93 15.21
CA THR A 65 -2.20 5.95 13.85
C THR A 65 -2.76 7.32 13.50
N LYS A 66 -2.68 7.64 12.22
CA LYS A 66 -3.27 8.83 11.62
C LYS A 66 -3.84 8.48 10.26
N LYS A 67 -4.44 9.46 9.58
CA LYS A 67 -4.91 9.33 8.20
C LYS A 67 -3.80 8.71 7.33
N GLY A 68 -4.17 7.69 6.59
CA GLY A 68 -3.28 6.97 5.67
C GLY A 68 -2.39 5.92 6.33
N SER A 69 -2.38 5.78 7.66
CA SER A 69 -1.61 4.72 8.32
C SER A 69 -2.06 3.33 7.85
N LEU A 70 -1.09 2.46 7.52
CA LEU A 70 -1.32 1.07 7.11
C LEU A 70 -1.45 0.20 8.36
N VAL A 71 -2.62 -0.43 8.53
CA VAL A 71 -2.97 -1.21 9.71
C VAL A 71 -3.52 -2.57 9.33
N GLY A 72 -3.18 -3.57 10.16
CA GLY A 72 -3.86 -4.85 10.23
C GLY A 72 -4.87 -4.83 11.37
N ILE A 73 -6.08 -5.31 11.13
CA ILE A 73 -7.19 -5.35 12.09
C ILE A 73 -7.61 -6.80 12.27
N ASP A 74 -7.78 -7.24 13.51
CA ASP A 74 -8.40 -8.51 13.90
C ASP A 74 -9.57 -8.21 14.85
N GLY A 75 -10.71 -8.84 14.61
CA GLY A 75 -11.91 -8.60 15.37
C GLY A 75 -13.10 -9.41 14.88
N ARG A 76 -14.29 -8.86 15.07
CA ARG A 76 -15.57 -9.51 14.70
C ARG A 76 -16.55 -8.51 14.11
N ILE A 77 -17.43 -8.97 13.23
CA ILE A 77 -18.55 -8.14 12.76
C ILE A 77 -19.62 -8.03 13.84
N GLN A 78 -20.14 -6.83 14.02
CA GLN A 78 -21.32 -6.55 14.83
C GLN A 78 -22.26 -5.63 14.06
N THR A 79 -23.51 -6.05 13.93
CA THR A 79 -24.58 -5.19 13.44
C THR A 79 -25.32 -4.59 14.63
N SER A 80 -25.56 -3.29 14.59
CA SER A 80 -26.34 -2.54 15.56
C SER A 80 -27.40 -1.71 14.83
N SER A 81 -28.41 -1.25 15.55
CA SER A 81 -29.42 -0.34 15.00
C SER A 81 -29.70 0.79 15.96
N TYR A 82 -29.97 1.97 15.42
CA TYR A 82 -30.43 3.13 16.20
C TYR A 82 -31.52 3.87 15.42
N ASP A 83 -32.43 4.52 16.13
CA ASP A 83 -33.45 5.36 15.51
C ASP A 83 -32.88 6.77 15.32
N ASN A 84 -32.92 7.30 14.10
CA ASN A 84 -32.44 8.63 13.81
C ASN A 84 -33.43 9.70 14.30
N GLN A 85 -33.07 10.99 14.18
CA GLN A 85 -33.93 12.10 14.62
C GLN A 85 -35.29 12.15 13.89
N GLN A 86 -35.42 11.46 12.76
CA GLN A 86 -36.64 11.37 11.96
C GLN A 86 -37.48 10.13 12.31
N GLY A 87 -37.08 9.35 13.32
CA GLY A 87 -37.77 8.12 13.75
C GLY A 87 -37.52 6.91 12.85
N GLN A 88 -36.59 6.99 11.89
CA GLN A 88 -36.24 5.86 11.03
C GLN A 88 -35.15 5.01 11.68
N ARG A 89 -35.35 3.69 11.66
CA ARG A 89 -34.35 2.72 12.12
C ARG A 89 -33.20 2.61 11.11
N VAL A 90 -32.00 2.95 11.55
CA VAL A 90 -30.76 2.83 10.77
C VAL A 90 -29.98 1.63 11.27
N TYR A 91 -29.60 0.73 10.37
CA TYR A 91 -28.70 -0.38 10.66
C TYR A 91 -27.25 0.02 10.37
N ARG A 92 -26.34 -0.36 11.26
CA ARG A 92 -24.91 -0.11 11.14
C ARG A 92 -24.15 -1.41 11.35
N THR A 93 -23.32 -1.77 10.38
CA THR A 93 -22.43 -2.93 10.45
C THR A 93 -21.01 -2.43 10.66
N ASP A 94 -20.43 -2.75 11.82
CA ASP A 94 -19.04 -2.40 12.15
C ASP A 94 -18.22 -3.65 12.43
N VAL A 95 -16.90 -3.49 12.34
CA VAL A 95 -15.95 -4.41 12.93
C VAL A 95 -15.60 -3.94 14.35
N ILE A 96 -15.88 -4.76 15.34
CA ILE A 96 -15.36 -4.56 16.70
C ILE A 96 -13.97 -5.15 16.76
N VAL A 97 -12.99 -4.27 16.93
CA VAL A 97 -11.57 -4.60 16.90
C VAL A 97 -11.14 -5.17 18.24
N GLU A 98 -10.55 -6.35 18.20
CA GLU A 98 -9.98 -7.05 19.36
C GLU A 98 -8.46 -6.82 19.42
N ASN A 99 -7.80 -6.81 18.27
CA ASN A 99 -6.38 -6.54 18.15
C ASN A 99 -6.05 -5.77 16.86
N PHE A 100 -4.91 -5.08 16.85
CA PHE A 100 -4.41 -4.40 15.66
C PHE A 100 -2.89 -4.55 15.52
N SER A 101 -2.41 -4.41 14.29
CA SER A 101 -0.98 -4.40 13.96
C SER A 101 -0.66 -3.16 13.15
N LEU A 102 0.42 -2.49 13.49
CA LEU A 102 0.98 -1.41 12.68
C LEU A 102 1.87 -2.03 11.60
N LEU A 103 1.55 -1.79 10.33
CA LEU A 103 2.23 -2.43 9.21
C LEU A 103 3.17 -1.47 8.48
N GLU A 104 3.37 -0.27 9.03
CA GLU A 104 4.29 0.74 8.52
C GLU A 104 5.44 0.97 9.49
N SER A 105 6.64 1.18 8.96
CA SER A 105 7.77 1.58 9.78
C SER A 105 7.57 3.01 10.28
N ARG A 106 8.16 3.30 11.44
CA ARG A 106 8.13 4.66 12.01
C ARG A 106 8.70 5.70 11.03
N ALA A 107 9.81 5.38 10.38
CA ALA A 107 10.42 6.24 9.37
C ALA A 107 9.47 6.54 8.20
N GLU A 108 8.69 5.55 7.74
CA GLU A 108 7.71 5.73 6.66
C GLU A 108 6.47 6.52 7.12
N SER A 109 6.13 6.45 8.41
CA SER A 109 5.07 7.28 9.00
C SER A 109 5.50 8.74 9.16
N GLU A 110 6.77 8.98 9.54
CA GLU A 110 7.39 10.31 9.67
C GLU A 110 7.60 10.98 8.30
N ARG A 111 8.03 10.23 7.28
CA ARG A 111 8.16 10.75 5.90
C ARG A 111 6.84 11.35 5.37
N ARG A 112 5.72 10.68 5.63
CA ARG A 112 4.39 11.18 5.25
C ARG A 112 3.98 12.44 6.01
N ASP A 113 4.48 12.62 7.23
CA ASP A 113 4.28 13.85 7.99
C ASP A 113 5.04 15.02 7.37
N SER A 114 6.31 14.78 7.03
CA SER A 114 7.20 15.78 6.43
C SER A 114 6.85 16.17 4.98
N GLY A 115 6.04 15.35 4.29
CA GLY A 115 5.60 15.60 2.91
C GLY A 115 4.42 16.56 2.77
N SER A 116 3.78 16.97 3.87
CA SER A 116 2.63 17.89 3.87
C SER A 116 2.99 19.33 4.25
N GLY A 117 4.28 19.67 4.25
CA GLY A 117 4.80 21.00 4.54
C GLY A 117 5.64 21.56 3.40
N ASN A 118 5.06 22.48 2.62
CA ASN A 118 5.78 23.58 1.98
C ASN A 118 6.73 23.20 0.82
N SER A 119 6.17 22.90 -0.36
CA SER A 119 6.82 23.21 -1.63
C SER A 119 6.78 24.73 -1.88
N ASN A 120 7.51 25.50 -1.07
CA ASN A 120 7.92 26.85 -1.45
C ASN A 120 9.38 26.78 -1.87
N GLN A 121 9.50 26.72 -3.18
CA GLN A 121 10.66 26.91 -4.03
C GLN A 121 11.40 28.20 -3.61
N ALA A 122 12.39 28.08 -2.72
CA ALA A 122 13.39 29.12 -2.52
C ALA A 122 14.57 28.80 -3.45
N SER A 123 14.51 29.38 -4.65
CA SER A 123 15.62 29.55 -5.58
C SER A 123 16.82 30.13 -4.85
N ASN A 124 17.89 29.34 -4.68
CA ASN A 124 19.14 29.85 -4.17
C ASN A 124 19.98 30.38 -5.34
N TYR A 125 19.93 31.70 -5.52
CA TYR A 125 20.85 32.47 -6.34
C TYR A 125 22.27 32.25 -5.84
N ASN A 126 23.07 31.50 -6.60
CA ASN A 126 24.51 31.41 -6.36
C ASN A 126 25.19 32.62 -7.03
N ASN A 127 25.33 33.69 -6.25
CA ASN A 127 26.23 34.81 -6.54
C ASN A 127 27.65 34.33 -6.33
N ASN A 128 28.43 34.15 -7.40
CA ASN A 128 29.88 33.99 -7.29
C ASN A 128 30.56 35.13 -8.06
N SER A 129 30.79 36.22 -7.34
CA SER A 129 31.66 37.32 -7.73
C SER A 129 33.08 37.05 -7.26
N ASN A 130 34.05 37.39 -8.12
CA ASN A 130 35.48 37.61 -7.86
C ASN A 130 36.35 36.33 -7.69
N GLN A 131 37.57 36.20 -8.22
CA GLN A 131 38.46 37.11 -8.94
C GLN A 131 39.75 36.35 -9.32
N SER A 132 40.16 36.49 -10.57
CA SER A 132 41.51 36.44 -11.17
C SER A 132 42.69 35.65 -10.54
N ASN A 133 43.36 34.91 -11.46
CA ASN A 133 44.81 34.86 -11.73
C ASN A 133 45.82 34.08 -10.88
N GLN A 134 46.56 33.23 -11.63
CA GLN A 134 48.01 32.93 -11.57
C GLN A 134 48.54 31.87 -10.59
N SER A 135 48.95 30.72 -11.17
CA SER A 135 50.16 29.94 -10.82
C SER A 135 51.41 30.64 -11.43
N PRO A 136 52.71 30.28 -11.18
CA PRO A 136 53.29 28.97 -10.80
C PRO A 136 54.61 29.00 -9.94
N PHE A 137 55.26 27.82 -9.74
CA PHE A 137 56.59 27.52 -9.12
C PHE A 137 56.63 27.37 -7.58
N GLY A 138 57.35 26.43 -6.95
CA GLY A 138 58.25 25.37 -7.41
C GLY A 138 58.74 24.48 -6.24
N ASN A 139 58.97 23.20 -6.56
CA ASN A 139 59.99 22.24 -6.11
C ASN A 139 60.80 22.46 -4.80
N THR A 140 60.81 21.48 -3.88
CA THR A 140 62.04 20.78 -3.42
C THR A 140 61.74 19.56 -2.54
N ASN A 141 62.74 18.69 -2.48
CA ASN A 141 62.76 17.25 -2.26
C ASN A 141 63.40 16.92 -0.88
N SER A 142 62.98 15.84 -0.20
CA SER A 142 63.84 14.83 0.49
C SER A 142 63.13 14.04 1.61
N ASN A 143 63.08 12.70 1.42
CA ASN A 143 63.44 11.57 2.32
C ASN A 143 62.97 11.60 3.80
N ASN A 144 62.47 10.52 4.43
CA ASN A 144 62.88 9.12 4.35
C ASN A 144 61.90 8.20 5.13
N ASN A 145 61.68 6.98 4.61
CA ASN A 145 61.33 5.69 5.24
C ASN A 145 60.40 5.60 6.47
N SER A 146 59.31 4.82 6.34
CA SER A 146 59.01 3.71 7.27
C SER A 146 58.04 2.67 6.66
N TYR A 147 58.16 1.45 7.18
CA TYR A 147 57.89 0.14 6.57
C TYR A 147 56.41 -0.26 6.35
N GLY A 148 56.13 -0.77 5.14
CA GLY A 148 55.58 -2.10 4.82
C GLY A 148 54.29 -2.61 5.48
N ASN A 149 53.24 -2.85 4.68
CA ASN A 149 52.72 -4.20 4.41
C ASN A 149 51.80 -4.24 3.18
N ASN A 150 51.94 -5.29 2.37
CA ASN A 150 51.19 -5.56 1.13
C ASN A 150 49.91 -6.37 1.43
N SER A 151 48.82 -6.14 0.70
CA SER A 151 48.12 -7.23 -0.01
C SER A 151 47.12 -6.73 -1.06
N ALA A 152 47.07 -7.48 -2.16
CA ALA A 152 46.41 -7.35 -3.46
C ALA A 152 44.90 -7.04 -3.41
N ASN A 153 44.35 -6.14 -4.25
CA ASN A 153 44.08 -6.23 -5.70
C ASN A 153 43.00 -7.27 -6.07
N ASN A 154 41.80 -6.81 -6.46
CA ASN A 154 41.20 -7.22 -7.73
C ASN A 154 40.03 -6.31 -8.15
N ASN A 155 40.25 -5.67 -9.30
CA ASN A 155 39.29 -4.96 -10.12
C ASN A 155 38.67 -5.97 -11.09
N SER A 156 37.34 -5.97 -11.28
CA SER A 156 36.72 -6.65 -12.42
C SER A 156 35.43 -5.96 -12.83
N ASN A 157 35.65 -5.11 -13.82
CA ASN A 157 34.74 -4.51 -14.75
C ASN A 157 34.11 -5.61 -15.63
N TYR A 158 32.78 -5.67 -15.75
CA TYR A 158 32.10 -6.44 -16.80
C TYR A 158 31.20 -5.52 -17.61
N ASN A 159 31.72 -5.12 -18.77
CA ASN A 159 30.93 -4.76 -19.94
C ASN A 159 30.25 -6.02 -20.48
N ASN A 160 28.97 -5.94 -20.82
CA ASN A 160 28.37 -6.89 -21.76
C ASN A 160 27.55 -6.12 -22.81
N SER A 161 27.97 -6.26 -24.06
CA SER A 161 27.30 -5.79 -25.27
C SER A 161 26.83 -7.01 -26.07
N ASN A 162 25.81 -6.78 -26.89
CA ASN A 162 25.25 -7.67 -27.92
C ASN A 162 24.33 -8.79 -27.37
N ASN A 163 23.20 -9.16 -27.98
CA ASN A 163 22.94 -9.23 -29.41
C ASN A 163 21.44 -9.20 -29.76
N ASN A 164 21.20 -8.74 -30.98
CA ASN A 164 20.06 -8.98 -31.86
C ASN A 164 19.38 -10.35 -31.73
N SER A 165 18.05 -10.39 -31.86
CA SER A 165 17.33 -11.51 -32.45
C SER A 165 16.06 -11.02 -33.15
N ASN A 166 16.13 -11.00 -34.47
CA ASN A 166 15.01 -10.92 -35.40
C ASN A 166 14.12 -12.16 -35.24
N ASN A 167 12.83 -11.97 -35.01
CA ASN A 167 11.83 -13.02 -35.19
C ASN A 167 11.03 -12.75 -36.46
N ASN A 168 11.38 -13.48 -37.52
CA ASN A 168 10.52 -13.74 -38.68
C ASN A 168 9.80 -15.07 -38.42
N ASN A 169 8.46 -15.05 -38.35
CA ASN A 169 7.60 -16.12 -38.87
C ASN A 169 6.13 -15.81 -38.59
N GLN A 170 5.33 -15.59 -39.64
CA GLN A 170 3.99 -16.14 -39.71
C GLN A 170 3.47 -16.09 -41.15
N SER A 171 3.37 -17.26 -41.78
CA SER A 171 2.65 -17.48 -43.01
C SER A 171 1.84 -18.77 -42.85
N ASN A 172 0.53 -18.60 -43.03
CA ASN A 172 -0.54 -19.57 -43.29
C ASN A 172 -0.16 -21.05 -43.43
N ASN A 173 -0.81 -21.89 -42.64
CA ASN A 173 -1.35 -23.13 -43.19
C ASN A 173 -2.65 -23.53 -42.50
N SER A 174 -3.70 -23.58 -43.29
CA SER A 174 -5.03 -24.08 -42.95
C SER A 174 -4.96 -25.60 -42.87
N ASN A 175 -5.38 -26.20 -41.75
CA ASN A 175 -5.85 -27.57 -41.79
C ASN A 175 -6.93 -27.81 -40.73
N SER A 176 -8.12 -28.11 -41.26
CA SER A 176 -9.31 -28.53 -40.56
C SER A 176 -9.07 -29.88 -39.88
N ASN A 177 -9.36 -29.98 -38.59
CA ASN A 177 -9.76 -31.23 -37.97
C ASN A 177 -10.69 -30.94 -36.80
N ASN A 178 -11.96 -31.32 -37.01
CA ASN A 178 -13.05 -31.29 -36.07
C ASN A 178 -12.70 -32.05 -34.79
N ASN A 179 -12.54 -31.33 -33.68
CA ASN A 179 -12.86 -31.81 -32.34
C ASN A 179 -13.71 -30.72 -31.71
N GLY A 180 -15.03 -30.97 -31.67
CA GLY A 180 -16.02 -30.01 -31.18
C GLY A 180 -15.76 -29.64 -29.74
N ASP A 181 -15.59 -28.33 -29.50
CA ASP A 181 -15.61 -27.74 -28.17
C ASP A 181 -17.02 -27.92 -27.57
N PRO A 182 -17.17 -28.66 -26.46
CA PRO A 182 -18.46 -28.90 -25.82
C PRO A 182 -19.08 -27.64 -25.20
N PHE A 183 -18.41 -26.48 -25.27
CA PHE A 183 -18.89 -25.21 -24.73
C PHE A 183 -19.21 -24.15 -25.81
N ALA A 184 -19.18 -24.51 -27.09
CA ALA A 184 -19.40 -23.57 -28.19
C ALA A 184 -20.86 -23.07 -28.34
N ASP A 185 -21.84 -23.72 -27.70
CA ASP A 185 -23.27 -23.32 -27.76
C ASP A 185 -23.80 -22.85 -26.40
N LYS A 186 -23.22 -21.78 -25.83
CA LYS A 186 -23.70 -21.14 -24.57
C LYS A 186 -24.60 -19.92 -24.79
N SER A 187 -25.39 -19.89 -25.86
CA SER A 187 -26.39 -18.82 -26.06
C SER A 187 -27.84 -19.25 -25.77
N LYS A 188 -28.06 -20.49 -25.31
CA LYS A 188 -29.38 -20.94 -24.84
C LYS A 188 -29.50 -20.77 -23.32
N PRO A 189 -30.58 -20.16 -22.81
CA PRO A 189 -30.84 -20.16 -21.38
C PRO A 189 -30.95 -21.61 -20.89
N ILE A 190 -30.29 -21.89 -19.78
CA ILE A 190 -30.38 -23.18 -19.09
C ILE A 190 -31.74 -23.20 -18.42
N ASP A 191 -32.64 -24.04 -18.91
CA ASP A 191 -33.97 -24.25 -18.35
C ASP A 191 -33.84 -25.18 -17.12
N ILE A 192 -33.87 -24.61 -15.93
CA ILE A 192 -33.90 -25.34 -14.66
C ILE A 192 -35.34 -25.27 -14.18
N SER A 193 -36.04 -26.39 -14.20
CA SER A 193 -37.39 -26.50 -13.64
C SER A 193 -37.36 -26.28 -12.12
N ASP A 194 -38.38 -25.62 -11.57
CA ASP A 194 -38.51 -25.33 -10.13
C ASP A 194 -38.45 -26.59 -9.23
N ASP A 195 -38.68 -27.79 -9.79
CA ASP A 195 -38.56 -29.08 -9.07
C ASP A 195 -37.10 -29.55 -8.84
N ASP A 196 -36.11 -28.96 -9.51
CA ASP A 196 -34.69 -29.35 -9.43
C ASP A 196 -33.87 -28.51 -8.44
N LEU A 197 -34.51 -27.58 -7.72
CA LEU A 197 -33.87 -26.81 -6.66
C LEU A 197 -34.03 -27.53 -5.30
N PRO A 198 -32.93 -27.85 -4.59
CA PRO A 198 -33.05 -28.43 -3.27
C PRO A 198 -33.68 -27.40 -2.31
N PHE A 199 -34.74 -27.83 -1.62
CA PHE A 199 -35.41 -27.08 -0.54
C PHE A 199 -34.43 -26.59 0.54
#